data_AF-A0A2T1EMH4-F1
#
_entry.id   AF-A0A2T1EMH4-F1
#
_cell.length_a   1.000
_cell.length_b   1.000
_cell.length_c   1.000
_cell.angle_alpha   90.00
_cell.angle_beta   90.00
_cell.angle_gamma   90.00
#
_symmetry.space_group_name_H-M   'P 1'
#
loop_
_entity.id
_entity.type
_entity.pdbx_description
1 polymer ?
#
loop_
_entity_poly.entity_id
_entity_poly.type
_entity_poly.pdbx_seq_one_letter_code
_entity_poly.pdbx_strand_id
1 'polypeptide(L)'
;MDIASLDAWYSQSQRRAAVSLLMKRVGVTRTRAECFIRLWVYLSVKQLQENQPRIKPPLAKLELPATEVQCTHREAAELFYSDSDRGSDRAAGMMLDKLAALGLIAKHFDGNATAIEIQPVSEILDVAPPENPVKLKLDDFNPRCDAIPVANLLASYYNWMNRSTNAVPQKIAKVIRLSAAQYSKGIRVLRRC
;
A
#
# COMPACT_ATOMS: atom_id res chain seq x y z
N MET A 1 2.46 2.38 23.20
CA MET A 1 1.10 1.83 23.16
C MET A 1 1.17 0.31 23.31
N ASP A 2 0.30 -0.30 24.13
CA ASP A 2 0.15 -1.76 24.15
C ASP A 2 -0.64 -2.21 22.91
N ILE A 3 -0.01 -3.04 22.08
CA ILE A 3 -0.55 -3.54 20.80
C ILE A 3 -1.80 -4.40 21.04
N ALA A 4 -1.91 -5.05 22.20
CA ALA A 4 -3.09 -5.83 22.59
C ALA A 4 -4.36 -4.97 22.73
N SER A 5 -4.22 -3.64 22.84
CA SER A 5 -5.34 -2.70 22.96
C SER A 5 -5.90 -2.19 21.62
N LEU A 6 -5.34 -2.57 20.47
CA LEU A 6 -5.75 -2.06 19.15
C LEU A 6 -7.25 -2.20 18.88
N ASP A 7 -7.85 -3.28 19.37
CA ASP A 7 -9.28 -3.56 19.23
C ASP A 7 -10.17 -2.51 19.91
N ALA A 8 -9.67 -1.89 20.99
CA ALA A 8 -10.35 -0.79 21.66
C ALA A 8 -10.26 0.52 20.86
N TRP A 9 -9.15 0.74 20.14
CA TRP A 9 -8.93 1.96 19.36
C TRP A 9 -9.68 1.97 18.03
N TYR A 10 -9.81 0.81 17.38
CA TYR A 10 -10.52 0.71 16.12
C TYR A 10 -11.28 -0.61 16.04
N SER A 11 -12.61 -0.50 16.05
CA SER A 11 -13.49 -1.65 16.27
C SER A 11 -13.30 -2.74 15.21
N GLN A 12 -13.59 -3.98 15.57
CA GLN A 12 -13.45 -5.10 14.64
C GLN A 12 -14.34 -4.96 13.39
N SER A 13 -15.53 -4.37 13.53
CA SER A 13 -16.44 -4.11 12.40
C SER A 13 -15.85 -3.08 11.44
N GLN A 14 -15.31 -1.96 11.94
CA GLN A 14 -14.65 -0.94 11.13
C GLN A 14 -13.42 -1.51 10.41
N ARG A 15 -12.61 -2.32 11.10
CA ARG A 15 -11.46 -3.01 10.49
C ARG A 15 -11.88 -3.95 9.37
N ARG A 16 -12.89 -4.79 9.58
CA ARG A 16 -13.40 -5.72 8.55
C ARG A 16 -13.93 -4.97 7.33
N ALA A 17 -14.65 -3.86 7.54
CA ALA A 17 -15.12 -3.02 6.45
C ALA A 17 -13.95 -2.42 5.65
N ALA A 18 -12.96 -1.82 6.32
CA ALA A 18 -11.78 -1.25 5.68
C ALA A 18 -10.94 -2.29 4.92
N VAL A 19 -10.76 -3.49 5.49
CA VAL A 19 -10.10 -4.63 4.84
C VAL A 19 -10.84 -5.05 3.58
N SER A 20 -12.16 -5.15 3.63
CA SER A 20 -12.98 -5.52 2.47
C SER A 20 -12.85 -4.50 1.33
N LEU A 21 -12.77 -3.21 1.64
CA LEU A 21 -12.55 -2.15 0.67
C LEU A 21 -11.16 -2.24 0.03
N LEU A 22 -10.12 -2.43 0.84
CA LEU A 22 -8.73 -2.57 0.37
C LEU A 22 -8.50 -3.79 -0.51
N MET A 23 -9.19 -4.90 -0.24
CA MET A 23 -9.08 -6.13 -1.04
C MET A 23 -9.56 -5.95 -2.49
N LYS A 24 -10.23 -4.84 -2.83
CA LYS A 24 -10.58 -4.51 -4.21
C LYS A 24 -9.36 -4.04 -5.01
N ARG A 25 -8.27 -3.62 -4.36
CA ARG A 25 -7.01 -3.25 -5.03
C ARG A 25 -6.25 -4.50 -5.47
N VAL A 26 -5.75 -4.47 -6.69
CA VAL A 26 -4.92 -5.55 -7.26
C VAL A 26 -3.68 -5.77 -6.40
N GLY A 27 -3.41 -7.04 -6.06
CA GLY A 27 -2.24 -7.43 -5.27
C GLY A 27 -2.40 -7.25 -3.75
N VAL A 28 -3.53 -6.72 -3.27
CA VAL A 28 -3.82 -6.65 -1.83
C VAL A 28 -4.56 -7.91 -1.40
N THR A 29 -3.88 -8.79 -0.65
CA THR A 29 -4.52 -9.95 -0.02
C THR A 29 -5.16 -9.55 1.31
N ARG A 30 -6.06 -10.39 1.84
CA ARG A 30 -6.66 -10.19 3.17
C ARG A 30 -5.61 -9.93 4.26
N THR A 31 -4.58 -10.77 4.34
CA THR A 31 -3.49 -10.61 5.31
C THR A 31 -2.75 -9.28 5.15
N ARG A 32 -2.47 -8.85 3.91
CA ARG A 32 -1.80 -7.56 3.66
C ARG A 32 -2.68 -6.38 4.07
N ALA A 33 -3.98 -6.44 3.75
CA ALA A 33 -4.94 -5.43 4.16
C ALA A 33 -5.06 -5.37 5.70
N GLU A 34 -5.15 -6.51 6.37
CA GLU A 34 -5.21 -6.59 7.83
C GLU A 34 -3.94 -5.99 8.47
N CYS A 35 -2.74 -6.38 7.99
CA CYS A 35 -1.48 -5.81 8.45
C CYS A 35 -1.43 -4.28 8.24
N PHE A 36 -1.84 -3.82 7.06
CA PHE A 36 -1.86 -2.39 6.75
C PHE A 36 -2.81 -1.60 7.64
N ILE A 37 -4.04 -2.08 7.87
CA ILE A 37 -5.00 -1.40 8.76
C ILE A 37 -4.48 -1.35 10.19
N ARG A 38 -3.89 -2.45 10.69
CA ARG A 38 -3.26 -2.47 12.02
C ARG A 38 -2.14 -1.44 12.10
N LEU A 39 -1.30 -1.34 11.06
CA LEU A 39 -0.21 -0.37 10.99
C LEU A 39 -0.73 1.05 11.04
N TRP A 40 -1.73 1.35 10.22
CA TRP A 40 -2.32 2.67 10.16
C TRP A 40 -2.90 3.08 11.52
N VAL A 41 -3.73 2.25 12.15
CA VAL A 41 -4.28 2.53 13.49
C VAL A 41 -3.16 2.78 14.49
N TYR A 42 -2.14 1.91 14.51
CA TYR A 42 -1.01 2.04 15.43
C TYR A 42 -0.26 3.36 15.24
N LEU A 43 0.10 3.73 14.00
CA LEU A 43 0.83 4.97 13.72
C LEU A 43 -0.02 6.21 14.02
N SER A 44 -1.32 6.19 13.70
CA SER A 44 -2.25 7.28 14.04
C SER A 44 -2.34 7.47 15.56
N VAL A 45 -2.48 6.39 16.33
CA VAL A 45 -2.53 6.49 17.80
C VAL A 45 -1.18 6.95 18.36
N LYS A 46 -0.06 6.44 17.83
CA LYS A 46 1.29 6.85 18.27
C LYS A 46 1.51 8.35 18.10
N GLN A 47 1.21 8.90 16.92
CA GLN A 47 1.31 10.34 16.67
C GLN A 47 0.33 11.16 17.54
N LEU A 48 -0.90 10.67 17.74
CA LEU A 48 -1.86 11.35 18.60
C LEU A 48 -1.44 11.34 20.07
N GLN A 49 -0.82 10.26 20.55
CA GLN A 49 -0.30 10.18 21.93
C GLN A 49 0.89 11.10 22.17
N GLU A 50 1.76 11.29 21.16
CA GLU A 50 2.85 12.26 21.24
C GLU A 50 2.32 13.70 21.41
N ASN A 51 1.24 14.04 20.71
CA ASN A 51 0.59 15.36 20.81
C ASN A 51 -0.36 15.49 22.01
N GLN A 52 -1.01 14.39 22.41
CA GLN A 52 -2.04 14.33 23.46
C GLN A 52 -1.86 13.05 24.29
N PRO A 53 -0.99 13.05 25.31
CA PRO A 53 -0.64 11.85 26.08
C PRO A 53 -1.80 11.14 26.80
N ARG A 54 -2.95 11.82 26.96
CA ARG A 54 -4.14 11.31 27.67
C ARG A 54 -5.29 10.94 26.74
N ILE A 55 -5.05 10.87 25.42
CA ILE A 55 -6.07 10.40 24.49
C ILE A 55 -6.57 9.01 24.90
N LYS A 56 -7.88 8.78 24.78
CA LYS A 56 -8.53 7.52 25.13
C LYS A 56 -9.18 6.91 23.89
N PRO A 57 -9.28 5.58 23.81
CA PRO A 57 -10.04 4.91 22.77
C PRO A 57 -11.54 5.25 22.88
N PRO A 58 -12.32 5.10 21.79
CA PRO A 58 -11.90 4.72 20.44
C PRO A 58 -11.45 5.93 19.59
N LEU A 59 -10.75 5.67 18.48
CA LEU A 59 -10.56 6.68 17.44
C LEU A 59 -11.92 7.03 16.80
N ALA A 60 -12.20 8.33 16.64
CA ALA A 60 -13.42 8.80 15.98
C ALA A 60 -13.43 8.45 14.48
N LYS A 61 -12.31 8.66 13.79
CA LYS A 61 -12.07 8.29 12.39
C LYS A 61 -10.61 7.89 12.21
N LEU A 62 -10.35 7.06 11.20
CA LEU A 62 -9.00 6.78 10.77
C LEU A 62 -8.53 7.90 9.84
N GLU A 63 -7.64 8.74 10.34
CA GLU A 63 -7.06 9.87 9.61
C GLU A 63 -5.61 9.57 9.22
N LEU A 64 -5.13 10.26 8.19
CA LEU A 64 -3.73 10.18 7.81
C LEU A 64 -2.87 10.82 8.92
N PRO A 65 -1.80 10.16 9.38
CA PRO A 65 -0.76 10.81 10.14
C PRO A 65 -0.26 12.07 9.40
N ALA A 66 0.02 13.12 10.16
CA ALA A 66 0.44 14.41 9.61
C ALA A 66 1.93 14.41 9.22
N THR A 67 2.70 13.53 9.87
CA THR A 67 4.13 13.33 9.64
C THR A 67 4.43 11.85 9.54
N GLU A 68 5.62 11.53 9.06
CA GLU A 68 6.15 10.17 9.15
C GLU A 68 6.25 9.77 10.63
N VAL A 69 5.90 8.51 10.93
CA VAL A 69 5.91 7.98 12.29
C VAL A 69 6.92 6.84 12.37
N GLN A 70 7.77 6.89 13.39
CA GLN A 70 8.80 5.88 13.60
C GLN A 70 8.19 4.54 13.98
N CYS A 71 8.61 3.47 13.30
CA CYS A 71 8.16 2.11 13.55
C CYS A 71 9.32 1.12 13.32
N THR A 72 9.72 0.45 14.38
CA THR A 72 10.74 -0.60 14.34
C THR A 72 10.17 -1.88 13.72
N HIS A 73 11.04 -2.74 13.19
CA HIS A 73 10.61 -4.06 12.70
C HIS A 73 10.00 -4.93 13.81
N ARG A 74 10.44 -4.74 15.06
CA ARG A 74 9.88 -5.42 16.22
C ARG A 74 8.45 -4.97 16.51
N GLU A 75 8.21 -3.66 16.58
CA GLU A 75 6.85 -3.10 16.73
C GLU A 75 5.94 -3.60 15.59
N ALA A 76 6.44 -3.60 14.35
CA ALA A 76 5.70 -4.13 13.21
C ALA A 76 5.44 -5.64 13.31
N ALA A 77 6.37 -6.43 13.85
CA ALA A 77 6.19 -7.87 14.03
C ALA A 77 5.13 -8.18 15.08
N GLU A 78 5.21 -7.52 16.24
CA GLU A 78 4.21 -7.63 17.30
C GLU A 78 2.83 -7.22 16.78
N LEU A 79 2.76 -6.19 15.93
CA LEU A 79 1.53 -5.71 15.31
C LEU A 79 0.92 -6.70 14.29
N PHE A 80 1.73 -7.20 13.37
CA PHE A 80 1.25 -8.04 12.26
C PHE A 80 0.95 -9.47 12.69
N TYR A 81 1.64 -9.94 13.72
CA TYR A 81 1.64 -11.33 14.12
C TYR A 81 1.22 -11.52 15.59
N SER A 82 0.56 -10.53 16.20
CA SER A 82 0.05 -10.59 17.59
C SER A 82 -0.70 -11.88 17.91
N ASP A 83 -1.43 -12.42 16.93
CA ASP A 83 -2.32 -13.56 17.09
C ASP A 83 -1.67 -14.87 16.62
N SER A 84 -0.36 -14.86 16.34
CA SER A 84 0.36 -16.00 15.80
C SER A 84 1.79 -16.11 16.31
N ASP A 85 2.20 -17.31 16.71
CA ASP A 85 3.59 -17.60 17.08
C ASP A 85 4.57 -17.58 15.89
N ARG A 86 4.12 -17.17 14.69
CA ARG A 86 4.84 -17.31 13.41
C ARG A 86 5.36 -16.00 12.82
N GLY A 87 5.46 -14.94 13.62
CA GLY A 87 6.02 -13.65 13.21
C GLY A 87 7.45 -13.44 13.67
N SER A 88 8.35 -13.08 12.75
CA SER A 88 9.67 -12.55 13.10
C SER A 88 9.83 -11.12 12.59
N ASP A 89 10.74 -10.36 13.18
CA ASP A 89 11.12 -9.01 12.73
C ASP A 89 11.45 -9.00 11.22
N ARG A 90 12.11 -10.06 10.74
CA ARG A 90 12.39 -10.23 9.31
C ARG A 90 11.11 -10.40 8.48
N ALA A 91 10.16 -11.21 8.95
CA ALA A 91 8.88 -11.39 8.26
C ALA A 91 8.09 -10.07 8.21
N ALA A 92 8.13 -9.30 9.30
CA ALA A 92 7.50 -7.99 9.38
C ALA A 92 8.14 -6.98 8.42
N GLY A 93 9.48 -6.94 8.36
CA GLY A 93 10.22 -6.14 7.37
C GLY A 93 9.81 -6.48 5.93
N MET A 94 9.70 -7.77 5.60
CA MET A 94 9.21 -8.19 4.27
C MET A 94 7.74 -7.81 4.03
N MET A 95 6.89 -7.79 5.05
CA MET A 95 5.52 -7.31 4.93
C MET A 95 5.49 -5.80 4.65
N LEU A 96 6.30 -5.02 5.37
CA LEU A 96 6.46 -3.59 5.13
C LEU A 96 6.95 -3.30 3.69
N ASP A 97 7.90 -4.07 3.17
CA ASP A 97 8.34 -3.95 1.77
C ASP A 97 7.19 -4.21 0.78
N LYS A 98 6.35 -5.21 1.05
CA LYS A 98 5.18 -5.50 0.22
C LYS A 98 4.14 -4.39 0.26
N LEU A 99 3.88 -3.81 1.43
CA LEU A 99 2.97 -2.68 1.58
C LEU A 99 3.49 -1.44 0.84
N ALA A 100 4.81 -1.19 0.90
CA ALA A 100 5.44 -0.11 0.15
C ALA A 100 5.36 -0.33 -1.37
N ALA A 101 5.63 -1.55 -1.85
CA ALA A 101 5.49 -1.90 -3.27
C ALA A 101 4.05 -1.78 -3.79
N LEU A 102 3.05 -1.90 -2.92
CA LEU A 102 1.64 -1.69 -3.24
C LEU A 102 1.23 -0.20 -3.19
N GLY A 103 2.16 0.70 -2.86
CA GLY A 103 1.89 2.13 -2.72
C GLY A 103 0.97 2.47 -1.54
N LEU A 104 0.93 1.61 -0.52
CA LEU A 104 0.12 1.84 0.69
C LEU A 104 0.90 2.60 1.76
N ILE A 105 2.23 2.49 1.75
CA ILE A 105 3.12 3.22 2.65
C ILE A 105 4.37 3.70 1.91
N ALA A 106 5.00 4.76 2.41
CA ALA A 106 6.40 5.07 2.11
C ALA A 106 7.24 4.76 3.36
N LYS A 107 8.51 4.45 3.14
CA LYS A 107 9.46 4.12 4.21
C LYS A 107 10.73 4.91 4.01
N HIS A 108 11.20 5.54 5.08
CA HIS A 108 12.48 6.21 5.13
C HIS A 108 13.30 5.60 6.29
N PHE A 109 14.55 5.23 6.03
CA PHE A 109 15.42 4.64 7.05
C PHE A 109 16.48 5.65 7.44
N ASP A 110 16.51 6.02 8.73
CA ASP A 110 17.41 7.04 9.27
C ASP A 110 18.70 6.47 9.90
N GLY A 111 18.88 5.15 9.84
CA GLY A 111 20.02 4.44 10.44
C GLY A 111 19.67 3.66 11.72
N ASN A 112 18.59 4.04 12.42
CA ASN A 112 18.15 3.38 13.66
C ASN A 112 16.72 2.82 13.56
N ALA A 113 15.81 3.58 12.97
CA ALA A 113 14.41 3.20 12.84
C ALA A 113 13.88 3.50 11.43
N THR A 114 12.75 2.89 11.09
CA THR A 114 12.07 3.16 9.82
C THR A 114 10.95 4.15 10.11
N ALA A 115 11.06 5.35 9.58
CA ALA A 115 9.97 6.30 9.51
C ALA A 115 8.99 5.81 8.42
N ILE A 116 7.72 5.71 8.79
CA ILE A 116 6.66 5.21 7.90
C ILE A 116 5.65 6.34 7.65
N GLU A 117 5.38 6.59 6.38
CA GLU A 117 4.30 7.45 5.92
C GLU A 117 3.14 6.57 5.41
N ILE A 118 1.91 6.85 5.85
CA ILE A 118 0.72 6.21 5.26
C ILE A 118 0.34 6.97 3.99
N GLN A 119 0.26 6.26 2.86
CA GLN A 119 -0.17 6.86 1.60
C GLN A 119 -1.71 6.97 1.56
N PRO A 120 -2.27 8.05 0.98
CA PRO A 120 -3.72 8.22 0.88
C PRO A 120 -4.42 7.05 0.17
N VAL A 121 -5.39 6.43 0.86
CA VAL A 121 -6.22 5.35 0.31
C VAL A 121 -7.63 5.89 0.07
N SER A 122 -7.94 6.23 -1.18
CA SER A 122 -9.23 6.77 -1.61
C SER A 122 -10.44 5.86 -1.33
N GLU A 123 -10.22 4.56 -1.15
CA GLU A 123 -11.29 3.62 -0.81
C GLU A 123 -11.73 3.72 0.65
N ILE A 124 -10.88 4.23 1.54
CA ILE A 124 -11.13 4.36 2.97
C ILE A 124 -11.36 5.82 3.36
N LEU A 125 -10.57 6.72 2.77
CA LEU A 125 -10.68 8.13 3.01
C LEU A 125 -11.64 8.75 2.01
N ASP A 126 -12.55 9.57 2.53
CA ASP A 126 -13.32 10.52 1.74
C ASP A 126 -12.37 11.65 1.28
N VAL A 127 -11.44 11.32 0.39
CA VAL A 127 -10.57 12.33 -0.21
C VAL A 127 -11.44 13.15 -1.14
N ALA A 128 -11.52 14.45 -0.90
CA ALA A 128 -12.19 15.36 -1.80
C ALA A 128 -11.65 15.14 -3.23
N PRO A 129 -12.52 15.09 -4.25
CA PRO A 129 -12.04 14.97 -5.62
C PRO A 129 -11.04 16.11 -5.89
N PRO A 130 -9.94 15.82 -6.59
CA PRO A 130 -8.90 16.81 -6.82
C PRO A 130 -9.51 18.06 -7.47
N GLU A 131 -9.16 19.25 -6.96
CA GLU A 131 -9.68 20.53 -7.45
C GLU A 131 -9.50 20.69 -8.97
N ASN A 132 -8.43 20.09 -9.50
CA ASN A 132 -8.16 19.99 -10.93
C ASN A 132 -8.17 18.52 -11.35
N PRO A 133 -9.34 17.97 -11.77
CA PRO A 133 -9.39 16.61 -12.28
C PRO A 133 -8.53 16.52 -13.53
N VAL A 134 -7.63 15.53 -13.54
CA VAL A 134 -6.76 15.26 -14.68
C VAL A 134 -7.65 14.91 -15.87
N LYS A 135 -7.61 15.73 -16.92
CA LYS A 135 -8.30 15.43 -18.18
C LYS A 135 -7.60 14.25 -18.83
N LEU A 136 -8.34 13.16 -19.02
CA LEU A 136 -7.85 11.96 -19.69
C LEU A 136 -8.47 11.87 -21.07
N LYS A 137 -7.66 11.59 -22.09
CA LYS A 137 -8.15 11.15 -23.40
C LYS A 137 -7.83 9.68 -23.62
N LEU A 138 -8.72 9.02 -24.34
CA LEU A 138 -8.45 7.71 -24.93
C LEU A 138 -7.54 7.93 -26.15
N ASP A 139 -6.46 7.15 -26.23
CA ASP A 139 -5.51 7.18 -27.34
C ASP A 139 -5.12 5.75 -27.76
N ASP A 140 -4.57 5.62 -28.95
CA ASP A 140 -4.07 4.36 -29.47
C ASP A 140 -2.78 3.95 -28.75
N PHE A 141 -2.67 2.66 -28.43
CA PHE A 141 -1.48 2.11 -27.80
C PHE A 141 -0.33 2.03 -28.82
N ASN A 142 0.81 2.67 -28.50
CA ASN A 142 2.04 2.58 -29.28
C ASN A 142 3.02 1.56 -28.65
N PRO A 143 3.24 0.38 -29.26
CA PRO A 143 4.09 -0.67 -28.68
C PRO A 143 5.56 -0.28 -28.47
N ARG A 144 6.04 0.75 -29.18
CA ARG A 144 7.42 1.23 -29.01
C ARG A 144 7.56 2.08 -27.76
N CYS A 145 6.60 2.96 -27.50
CA CYS A 145 6.66 3.93 -26.41
C CYS A 145 5.94 3.46 -25.15
N ASP A 146 4.76 2.85 -25.29
CA ASP A 146 3.84 2.58 -24.17
C ASP A 146 4.11 1.22 -23.49
N ALA A 147 4.71 0.27 -24.21
CA ALA A 147 4.98 -1.06 -23.67
C ALA A 147 5.95 -1.07 -22.48
N ILE A 148 6.95 -0.18 -22.48
CA ILE A 148 7.95 -0.11 -21.40
C ILE A 148 7.34 0.49 -20.12
N PRO A 149 6.67 1.65 -20.13
CA PRO A 149 5.96 2.19 -18.96
C PRO A 149 4.96 1.20 -18.37
N VAL A 150 4.14 0.56 -19.20
CA VAL A 150 3.15 -0.44 -18.75
C VAL A 150 3.86 -1.65 -18.14
N ALA A 151 4.95 -2.12 -18.74
CA ALA A 151 5.71 -3.23 -18.20
C ALA A 151 6.40 -2.91 -16.87
N ASN A 152 6.89 -1.69 -16.69
CA ASN A 152 7.47 -1.25 -15.42
C ASN A 152 6.40 -1.17 -14.32
N LEU A 153 5.22 -0.64 -14.65
CA LEU A 153 4.07 -0.60 -13.74
C LEU A 153 3.64 -2.02 -13.35
N LEU A 154 3.51 -2.93 -14.32
CA LEU A 154 3.17 -4.32 -14.00
C LEU A 154 4.29 -4.98 -13.20
N ALA A 155 5.56 -4.75 -13.53
CA ALA A 155 6.66 -5.32 -12.76
C ALA A 155 6.58 -4.93 -11.27
N SER A 156 6.22 -3.69 -10.91
CA SER A 156 6.06 -3.34 -9.49
C SER A 156 4.95 -4.15 -8.81
N TYR A 157 3.83 -4.41 -9.49
CA TYR A 157 2.74 -5.24 -8.98
C TYR A 157 3.05 -6.74 -8.94
N TYR A 158 3.95 -7.23 -9.79
CA TYR A 158 4.25 -8.66 -9.95
C TYR A 158 5.62 -9.06 -9.37
N ASN A 159 6.47 -8.10 -8.96
CA ASN A 159 7.80 -8.33 -8.39
C ASN A 159 7.76 -9.19 -7.12
N TRP A 160 6.66 -9.17 -6.37
CA TRP A 160 6.52 -10.02 -5.18
C TRP A 160 6.29 -11.51 -5.51
N MET A 161 5.87 -11.85 -6.74
CA MET A 161 5.68 -13.24 -7.18
C MET A 161 6.94 -13.84 -7.81
N ASN A 162 7.81 -13.01 -8.37
CA ASN A 162 9.02 -13.48 -9.05
C ASN A 162 10.27 -13.08 -8.26
N ARG A 163 10.95 -14.07 -7.67
CA ARG A 163 12.29 -13.92 -7.06
C ARG A 163 13.40 -13.56 -8.07
N SER A 164 13.06 -13.16 -9.30
CA SER A 164 14.01 -12.96 -10.40
C SER A 164 14.08 -11.50 -10.84
N THR A 165 15.24 -10.88 -10.62
CA THR A 165 16.04 -9.99 -11.49
C THR A 165 15.37 -8.96 -12.41
N ASN A 166 16.05 -7.81 -12.56
CA ASN A 166 15.89 -6.66 -13.48
C ASN A 166 15.38 -6.93 -14.92
N ALA A 167 15.31 -8.19 -15.37
CA ALA A 167 14.79 -8.61 -16.66
C ALA A 167 13.25 -8.77 -16.73
N VAL A 168 12.53 -8.73 -15.61
CA VAL A 168 11.05 -8.89 -15.59
C VAL A 168 10.31 -7.86 -16.45
N PRO A 169 10.60 -6.55 -16.36
CA PRO A 169 9.95 -5.56 -17.21
C PRO A 169 10.18 -5.82 -18.71
N GLN A 170 11.38 -6.27 -19.09
CA GLN A 170 11.69 -6.55 -20.50
C GLN A 170 10.88 -7.74 -21.03
N LYS A 171 10.73 -8.80 -20.22
CA LYS A 171 9.89 -9.96 -20.58
C LYS A 171 8.43 -9.55 -20.74
N ILE A 172 7.90 -8.76 -19.80
CA ILE A 172 6.52 -8.24 -19.85
C ILE A 172 6.34 -7.37 -21.10
N ALA A 173 7.26 -6.44 -21.37
CA ALA A 173 7.19 -5.58 -22.55
C ALA A 173 7.21 -6.38 -23.86
N LYS A 174 7.99 -7.47 -23.94
CA LYS A 174 8.00 -8.35 -25.11
C LYS A 174 6.62 -8.99 -25.34
N VAL A 175 5.98 -9.49 -24.29
CA VAL A 175 4.63 -10.08 -24.38
C VAL A 175 3.62 -9.01 -24.82
N ILE A 176 3.63 -7.83 -24.19
CA ILE A 176 2.72 -6.73 -24.55
C ILE A 176 2.87 -6.34 -26.02
N ARG A 177 4.11 -6.23 -26.52
CA ARG A 177 4.37 -5.90 -27.94
C ARG A 177 3.82 -6.95 -28.90
N LEU A 178 4.00 -8.24 -28.57
CA LEU A 178 3.45 -9.33 -29.39
C LEU A 178 1.92 -9.29 -29.39
N SER A 179 1.29 -9.10 -28.23
CA SER A 179 -0.16 -8.96 -28.13
C SER A 179 -0.68 -7.73 -28.90
N ALA A 180 0.02 -6.59 -28.83
CA ALA A 180 -0.38 -5.39 -29.55
C ALA A 180 -0.25 -5.53 -31.07
N ALA A 181 0.71 -6.33 -31.57
CA ALA A 181 0.81 -6.66 -32.99
C ALA A 181 -0.36 -7.51 -33.48
N GLN A 182 -0.87 -8.42 -32.63
CA GLN A 182 -2.01 -9.29 -32.97
C GLN A 182 -3.37 -8.62 -32.73
N TYR A 183 -3.46 -7.69 -31.77
CA TYR A 183 -4.70 -7.07 -31.30
C TYR A 183 -4.59 -5.54 -31.20
N SER A 184 -4.16 -4.87 -32.27
CA SER A 184 -3.88 -3.42 -32.29
C SER A 184 -5.09 -2.52 -32.00
N LYS A 185 -6.30 -2.98 -32.30
CA LYS A 185 -7.55 -2.25 -32.04
C LYS A 185 -8.07 -2.43 -30.60
N GLY A 186 -7.67 -3.49 -29.91
CA GLY A 186 -8.18 -3.81 -28.58
C GLY A 186 -7.43 -3.11 -27.44
N ILE A 187 -6.14 -2.82 -27.65
CA ILE A 187 -5.30 -2.17 -26.64
C ILE A 187 -5.39 -0.66 -26.81
N ARG A 188 -5.77 0.03 -25.73
CA ARG A 188 -5.88 1.49 -25.66
C ARG A 188 -5.14 2.02 -24.44
N VAL A 189 -4.74 3.28 -24.49
CA VAL A 189 -4.10 3.97 -23.37
C VAL A 189 -4.90 5.21 -22.99
N LEU A 190 -4.86 5.55 -21.71
CA LEU A 190 -5.36 6.83 -21.22
C LEU A 190 -4.18 7.78 -21.06
N ARG A 191 -4.26 8.94 -21.71
CA ARG A 191 -3.21 9.97 -21.67
C ARG A 191 -3.76 11.22 -21.00
N ARG A 192 -2.90 11.88 -20.22
CA ARG A 192 -3.21 13.20 -19.65
C ARG A 192 -3.20 14.26 -20.77
N CYS A 193 -4.17 15.18 -20.73
CA CYS A 193 -4.33 16.30 -21.65
C CYS A 193 -4.20 17.62 -20.93
#